data_AF-A0A7X4Y597-F1
#
_entry.id   AF-A0A7X4Y597-F1
#
_cell.length_a   1.000
_cell.length_b   1.000
_cell.length_c   1.000
_cell.angle_alpha   90.00
_cell.angle_beta   90.00
_cell.angle_gamma   90.00
#
_symmetry.space_group_name_H-M   'P 1'
#
loop_
_entity.id
_entity.type
_entity.pdbx_description
1 polymer ?
#
loop_
_entity_poly.entity_id
_entity_poly.type
_entity_poly.pdbx_seq_one_letter_code
_entity_poly.pdbx_strand_id
1 'polypeptide(L)'
;MKVAIVDSGVSAGFLRGAGLSLAGAASFTVDREARRLESRVHSREELAAWRGGDSVLEDLEDTHGHGTAVLSILMEQGRPGADVEWYVARVLDGRMRGDSLGLLEALEWLTQDVRPDLINLSLGTVGRAFEAPLTALLDRAVEQGSLVLCAAGPVSGLPSGLPSVVTVADAAMAHALRKGDIVDHVEDSATVRLYADGAWCERPITSSYACALAAARVLREGCPAGWRRVTASQRTR
;
A
#
# COMPACT_ATOMS: atom_id res chain seq x y z
N MET A 1 9.75 -7.45 -11.45
CA MET A 1 8.37 -7.32 -10.92
C MET A 1 8.20 -5.92 -10.34
N LYS A 2 7.07 -5.25 -10.57
CA LYS A 2 6.76 -3.93 -10.01
C LYS A 2 5.86 -4.05 -8.79
N VAL A 3 6.28 -3.46 -7.67
CA VAL A 3 5.52 -3.46 -6.41
C VAL A 3 5.22 -2.02 -6.00
N ALA A 4 3.95 -1.73 -5.78
CA ALA A 4 3.49 -0.43 -5.29
C ALA A 4 3.01 -0.52 -3.84
N ILE A 5 3.42 0.45 -3.03
CA ILE A 5 2.93 0.66 -1.66
C ILE A 5 2.22 2.00 -1.62
N VAL A 6 0.97 2.00 -1.16
CA VAL A 6 0.18 3.22 -0.97
C VAL A 6 -0.03 3.45 0.52
N ASP A 7 0.64 4.46 1.09
CA ASP A 7 0.71 4.67 2.54
C ASP A 7 1.17 6.10 2.92
N SER A 8 1.88 6.29 4.03
CA SER A 8 2.38 7.56 4.58
C SER A 8 3.72 8.04 4.01
N GLY A 9 4.29 7.31 3.04
CA GLY A 9 5.59 7.61 2.42
C GLY A 9 6.66 6.59 2.78
N VAL A 10 7.93 7.00 2.67
CA VAL A 10 9.06 6.19 3.15
C VAL A 10 10.19 7.09 3.67
N SER A 11 10.95 6.62 4.65
CA SER A 11 12.13 7.34 5.13
C SER A 11 13.34 7.18 4.21
N ALA A 12 13.98 8.30 3.83
CA ALA A 12 15.26 8.28 3.12
C ALA A 12 16.36 7.56 3.92
N GLY A 13 16.33 7.67 5.26
CA GLY A 13 17.27 7.01 6.15
C GLY A 13 17.19 5.48 6.05
N PHE A 14 15.96 4.94 6.03
CA PHE A 14 15.73 3.53 5.81
C PHE A 14 16.22 3.09 4.42
N LEU A 15 15.87 3.82 3.35
CA LEU A 15 16.30 3.49 1.99
C LEU A 15 17.83 3.44 1.87
N ARG A 16 18.55 4.41 2.46
CA ARG A 16 20.02 4.37 2.52
C ARG A 16 20.54 3.17 3.29
N GLY A 17 20.03 2.93 4.49
CA GLY A 17 20.48 1.85 5.35
C GLY A 17 20.24 0.46 4.74
N ALA A 18 19.16 0.30 3.99
CA ALA A 18 18.82 -0.93 3.28
C ALA A 18 19.49 -1.05 1.89
N GLY A 19 20.20 -0.01 1.42
CA GLY A 19 20.74 0.04 0.06
C GLY A 19 19.66 0.06 -1.04
N LEU A 20 18.40 0.35 -0.69
CA LEU A 20 17.25 0.28 -1.58
C LEU A 20 17.10 1.55 -2.42
N SER A 21 16.67 1.42 -3.67
CA SER A 21 16.30 2.55 -4.54
C SER A 21 14.87 2.37 -5.04
N LEU A 22 14.11 3.47 -5.08
CA LEU A 22 12.76 3.47 -5.64
C LEU A 22 12.83 3.62 -7.16
N ALA A 23 12.01 2.85 -7.88
CA ALA A 23 11.85 2.99 -9.32
C ALA A 23 10.97 4.19 -9.69
N GLY A 24 10.06 4.57 -8.79
CA GLY A 24 9.26 5.80 -8.85
C GLY A 24 8.56 6.09 -7.53
N ALA A 25 8.22 7.35 -7.28
CA ALA A 25 7.39 7.71 -6.14
C ALA A 25 6.57 8.95 -6.44
N ALA A 26 5.44 9.08 -5.76
CA ALA A 26 4.56 10.23 -5.90
C ALA A 26 3.88 10.58 -4.57
N SER A 27 3.52 11.85 -4.42
CA SER A 27 2.78 12.38 -3.28
C SER A 27 1.43 12.91 -3.74
N PHE A 28 0.40 12.69 -2.93
CA PHE A 28 -0.98 13.10 -3.22
C PHE A 28 -1.63 13.67 -1.96
N THR A 29 -1.87 14.97 -1.95
CA THR A 29 -2.43 15.70 -0.80
C THR A 29 -3.58 16.61 -1.24
N VAL A 30 -4.53 16.87 -0.34
CA VAL A 30 -5.60 17.84 -0.60
C VAL A 30 -5.37 19.05 0.29
N ASP A 31 -5.08 20.18 -0.33
CA ASP A 31 -5.16 21.48 0.34
C ASP A 31 -6.64 21.83 0.52
N ARG A 32 -7.11 21.80 1.77
CA ARG A 32 -8.51 22.10 2.10
C ARG A 32 -8.83 23.58 2.04
N GLU A 33 -7.84 24.45 2.27
CA GLU A 33 -8.03 25.90 2.22
C GLU A 33 -8.11 26.36 0.76
N ALA A 34 -7.17 25.91 -0.08
CA ALA A 34 -7.19 26.18 -1.52
C ALA A 34 -8.19 25.31 -2.30
N ARG A 35 -8.78 24.29 -1.65
CA ARG A 35 -9.68 23.30 -2.26
C ARG A 35 -9.08 22.63 -3.49
N ARG A 36 -7.80 22.29 -3.41
CA ARG A 36 -7.01 21.78 -4.53
C ARG A 36 -6.38 20.44 -4.18
N LEU A 37 -6.46 19.50 -5.12
CA LEU A 37 -5.64 18.30 -5.11
C LEU A 37 -4.25 18.66 -5.62
N GLU A 38 -3.24 18.35 -4.82
CA GLU A 38 -1.83 18.49 -5.17
C GLU A 38 -1.26 17.09 -5.38
N SER A 39 -0.72 16.88 -6.57
CA SER A 39 -0.03 15.65 -6.94
C SER A 39 1.37 15.99 -7.45
N ARG A 40 2.35 15.20 -7.04
CA ARG A 40 3.72 15.33 -7.56
C ARG A 40 4.31 13.95 -7.76
N VAL A 41 4.70 13.66 -8.99
CA VAL A 41 5.51 12.49 -9.34
C VAL A 41 6.97 12.91 -9.35
N HIS A 42 7.81 12.18 -8.64
CA HIS A 42 9.24 12.49 -8.53
C HIS A 42 10.04 11.79 -9.62
N SER A 43 10.99 12.52 -10.21
CA SER A 43 11.97 11.97 -11.14
C SER A 43 12.97 11.05 -10.43
N ARG A 44 13.64 10.17 -11.20
CA ARG A 44 14.66 9.26 -10.65
C ARG A 44 15.83 10.04 -10.06
N GLU A 45 16.17 11.17 -10.67
CA GLU A 45 17.23 12.07 -10.22
C GLU A 45 16.88 12.71 -8.88
N GLU A 46 15.65 13.20 -8.70
CA GLU A 46 15.17 13.72 -7.41
C GLU A 46 15.21 12.65 -6.32
N LEU A 47 14.74 11.43 -6.62
CA LEU A 47 14.76 10.31 -5.68
C LEU A 47 16.18 9.88 -5.29
N ALA A 48 17.10 9.87 -6.27
CA ALA A 48 18.50 9.53 -6.02
C ALA A 48 19.19 10.60 -5.15
N ALA A 49 18.97 11.89 -5.43
CA ALA A 49 19.51 13.00 -4.63
C ALA A 49 18.94 12.98 -3.20
N TRP A 50 17.63 12.76 -3.07
CA TRP A 50 16.97 12.69 -1.76
C TRP A 50 17.47 11.51 -0.93
N ARG A 51 17.57 10.33 -1.54
CA ARG A 51 18.18 9.17 -0.90
C ARG A 51 19.64 9.47 -0.54
N GLY A 52 20.41 10.12 -1.42
CA GLY A 52 21.80 10.50 -1.18
C GLY A 52 21.99 11.48 -0.02
N GLY A 53 20.95 12.24 0.32
CA GLY A 53 21.01 13.33 1.30
C GLY A 53 21.36 14.69 0.68
N ASP A 54 21.37 14.78 -0.65
CA ASP A 54 21.66 16.00 -1.41
C ASP A 54 20.42 16.89 -1.58
N SER A 55 19.21 16.35 -1.36
CA SER A 55 17.95 17.08 -1.41
C SER A 55 16.97 16.62 -0.33
N VAL A 56 15.92 17.41 -0.10
CA VAL A 56 14.83 17.10 0.83
C VAL A 56 13.53 16.97 0.03
N LEU A 57 12.82 15.86 0.22
CA LEU A 57 11.47 15.62 -0.30
C LEU A 57 10.51 15.43 0.88
N GLU A 58 10.10 16.52 1.51
CA GLU A 58 9.19 16.51 2.67
C GLU A 58 7.81 15.90 2.34
N ASP A 59 7.43 16.00 1.07
CA ASP A 59 6.21 15.44 0.52
C ASP A 59 6.28 13.93 0.29
N LEU A 60 7.45 13.30 0.48
CA LEU A 60 7.64 11.84 0.41
C LEU A 60 8.17 11.24 1.72
N GLU A 61 8.89 12.02 2.54
CA GLU A 61 9.42 11.56 3.82
C GLU A 61 8.30 11.11 4.76
N ASP A 62 8.48 9.91 5.30
CA ASP A 62 7.51 9.28 6.20
C ASP A 62 7.64 9.81 7.62
N THR A 63 6.95 10.91 7.89
CA THR A 63 6.92 11.53 9.23
C THR A 63 6.10 10.76 10.26
N HIS A 64 5.31 9.76 9.83
CA HIS A 64 4.59 8.87 10.74
C HIS A 64 5.35 7.57 11.03
N GLY A 65 6.03 7.01 10.03
CA GLY A 65 6.80 5.76 10.10
C GLY A 65 6.06 4.51 9.62
N HIS A 66 4.78 4.59 9.28
CA HIS A 66 3.97 3.41 8.93
C HIS A 66 4.27 2.88 7.52
N GLY A 67 4.37 3.76 6.52
CA GLY A 67 4.77 3.36 5.17
C GLY A 67 6.18 2.75 5.13
N THR A 68 7.11 3.31 5.91
CA THR A 68 8.46 2.75 6.12
C THR A 68 8.40 1.38 6.76
N ALA A 69 7.58 1.21 7.81
CA ALA A 69 7.37 -0.08 8.46
C ALA A 69 6.81 -1.11 7.48
N VAL A 70 5.78 -0.76 6.70
CA VAL A 70 5.19 -1.61 5.67
C VAL A 70 6.23 -2.04 4.63
N LEU A 71 6.96 -1.09 4.03
CA LEU A 71 8.00 -1.41 3.05
C LEU A 71 9.10 -2.31 3.67
N SER A 72 9.50 -2.04 4.91
CA SER A 72 10.52 -2.83 5.58
C SER A 72 10.11 -4.29 5.80
N ILE A 73 8.82 -4.55 6.06
CA ILE A 73 8.27 -5.90 6.17
C ILE A 73 8.37 -6.62 4.82
N LEU A 74 7.96 -5.96 3.72
CA LEU A 74 8.07 -6.54 2.38
C LEU A 74 9.52 -6.85 2.01
N MET A 75 10.46 -5.97 2.39
CA MET A 75 11.89 -6.17 2.13
C MET A 75 12.47 -7.34 2.94
N GLU A 76 12.27 -7.35 4.26
CA GLU A 76 12.83 -8.36 5.17
C GLU A 76 12.22 -9.75 4.90
N GLN A 77 10.90 -9.80 4.77
CA GLN A 77 10.15 -11.07 4.70
C GLN A 77 9.96 -11.53 3.26
N GLY A 78 9.88 -10.61 2.30
CA GLY A 78 9.72 -10.96 0.88
C GLY A 78 11.02 -11.44 0.24
N ARG A 79 12.17 -11.07 0.82
CA ARG A 79 13.52 -11.35 0.28
C ARG A 79 13.57 -11.12 -1.24
N PRO A 80 13.14 -9.93 -1.71
CA PRO A 80 12.98 -9.64 -3.12
C PRO A 80 14.31 -9.79 -3.87
N GLY A 81 14.24 -10.31 -5.09
CA GLY A 81 15.37 -10.30 -6.02
C GLY A 81 15.74 -8.88 -6.47
N ALA A 82 16.87 -8.76 -7.16
CA ALA A 82 17.35 -7.48 -7.70
C ALA A 82 16.45 -6.91 -8.83
N ASP A 83 15.50 -7.70 -9.33
CA ASP A 83 14.55 -7.38 -10.40
C ASP A 83 13.24 -6.78 -9.89
N VAL A 84 13.09 -6.57 -8.57
CA VAL A 84 11.92 -5.92 -7.99
C VAL A 84 12.08 -4.40 -8.05
N GLU A 85 11.14 -3.75 -8.73
CA GLU A 85 11.01 -2.30 -8.82
C GLU A 85 10.01 -1.80 -7.79
N TRP A 86 10.44 -0.88 -6.93
CA TRP A 86 9.63 -0.35 -5.84
C TRP A 86 9.01 1.00 -6.18
N TYR A 87 7.70 1.10 -6.00
CA TYR A 87 6.92 2.30 -6.19
C TYR A 87 6.23 2.70 -4.88
N VAL A 88 6.29 3.98 -4.51
CA VAL A 88 5.66 4.50 -3.29
C VAL A 88 4.70 5.62 -3.66
N ALA A 89 3.44 5.49 -3.27
CA ALA A 89 2.45 6.57 -3.33
C ALA A 89 2.15 7.04 -1.89
N ARG A 90 2.54 8.26 -1.56
CA ARG A 90 2.22 8.87 -0.28
C ARG A 90 0.85 9.54 -0.35
N VAL A 91 -0.09 9.03 0.43
CA VAL A 91 -1.48 9.54 0.53
C VAL A 91 -1.91 9.86 1.96
N LEU A 92 -1.09 9.48 2.95
CA LEU A 92 -1.33 9.73 4.37
C LEU A 92 -0.31 10.73 4.92
N ASP A 93 -0.77 11.62 5.80
CA ASP A 93 0.06 12.58 6.51
C ASP A 93 0.70 11.98 7.78
N GLY A 94 1.48 12.80 8.51
CA GLY A 94 2.12 12.41 9.77
C GLY A 94 1.17 12.01 10.91
N ARG A 95 -0.14 12.18 10.74
CA ARG A 95 -1.20 11.79 11.69
C ARG A 95 -2.02 10.61 11.18
N MET A 96 -1.56 9.90 10.14
CA MET A 96 -2.28 8.83 9.45
C MET A 96 -3.64 9.27 8.89
N ARG A 97 -3.71 10.51 8.40
CA ARG A 97 -4.89 11.04 7.73
C ARG A 97 -4.60 11.26 6.26
N GLY A 98 -5.53 10.81 5.42
CA GLY A 98 -5.53 11.08 4.00
C GLY A 98 -6.91 11.54 3.55
N ASP A 99 -6.98 11.98 2.30
CA ASP A 99 -8.25 12.26 1.64
C ASP A 99 -8.54 11.18 0.59
N SER A 100 -9.79 10.74 0.47
CA SER A 100 -10.18 9.74 -0.53
C SER A 100 -9.84 10.18 -1.95
N LEU A 101 -9.83 11.49 -2.24
CA LEU A 101 -9.39 12.01 -3.54
C LEU A 101 -7.90 11.74 -3.80
N GLY A 102 -7.06 11.88 -2.78
CA GLY A 102 -5.63 11.56 -2.88
C GLY A 102 -5.39 10.07 -3.16
N LEU A 103 -6.20 9.20 -2.54
CA LEU A 103 -6.17 7.76 -2.84
C LEU A 103 -6.59 7.45 -4.29
N LEU A 104 -7.65 8.10 -4.79
CA LEU A 104 -8.08 7.90 -6.17
C LEU A 104 -7.01 8.36 -7.16
N GLU A 105 -6.39 9.52 -6.93
CA GLU A 105 -5.31 10.03 -7.78
C GLU A 105 -4.08 9.13 -7.75
N ALA A 106 -3.72 8.61 -6.58
CA ALA A 106 -2.65 7.63 -6.45
C ALA A 106 -2.92 6.36 -7.26
N LEU A 107 -4.16 5.84 -7.22
CA LEU A 107 -4.56 4.67 -8.00
C LEU A 107 -4.66 4.97 -9.50
N GLU A 108 -5.03 6.19 -9.89
CA GLU A 108 -4.99 6.62 -11.29
C GLU A 108 -3.53 6.60 -11.80
N TRP A 109 -2.59 7.23 -11.08
CA TRP A 109 -1.16 7.17 -11.40
C TRP A 109 -0.64 5.73 -11.50
N LEU A 110 -0.99 4.89 -10.51
CA LEU A 110 -0.56 3.50 -10.50
C LEU A 110 -1.12 2.70 -11.69
N THR A 111 -2.37 2.91 -12.09
CA THR A 111 -2.99 2.13 -13.17
C THR A 111 -2.72 2.69 -14.56
N GLN A 112 -2.41 3.98 -14.69
CA GLN A 112 -2.12 4.60 -15.98
C GLN A 112 -0.63 4.49 -16.33
N ASP A 113 0.22 4.93 -15.40
CA ASP A 113 1.64 5.16 -15.67
C ASP A 113 2.52 4.01 -15.20
N VAL A 114 2.27 3.49 -13.99
CA VAL A 114 3.16 2.49 -13.37
C VAL A 114 2.85 1.07 -13.81
N ARG A 115 1.57 0.68 -13.73
CA ARG A 115 1.03 -0.68 -13.92
C ARG A 115 1.77 -1.72 -13.09
N PRO A 116 1.70 -1.64 -11.75
CA PRO A 116 2.42 -2.56 -10.87
C PRO A 116 1.83 -3.98 -10.94
N ASP A 117 2.66 -4.99 -10.72
CA ASP A 117 2.21 -6.39 -10.61
C ASP A 117 1.52 -6.65 -9.25
N LEU A 118 1.92 -5.90 -8.22
CA LEU A 118 1.40 -6.00 -6.85
C LEU A 118 1.17 -4.61 -6.25
N ILE A 119 -0.01 -4.38 -5.70
CA ILE A 119 -0.37 -3.15 -4.97
C ILE A 119 -0.71 -3.53 -3.52
N ASN A 120 0.03 -2.96 -2.57
CA ASN A 120 -0.25 -3.08 -1.14
C ASN A 120 -0.95 -1.80 -0.64
N LEU A 121 -2.22 -1.94 -0.24
CA LEU A 121 -3.04 -0.88 0.34
C LEU A 121 -3.23 -1.12 1.84
N SER A 122 -2.34 -0.60 2.67
CA SER A 122 -2.44 -0.71 4.14
C SER A 122 -3.29 0.41 4.75
N LEU A 123 -4.40 0.74 4.09
CA LEU A 123 -5.32 1.82 4.45
C LEU A 123 -6.74 1.55 3.95
N GLY A 124 -7.70 2.33 4.42
CA GLY A 124 -9.08 2.28 3.93
C GLY A 124 -9.86 3.56 4.24
N THR A 125 -11.06 3.64 3.69
CA THR A 125 -11.98 4.76 3.83
C THR A 125 -13.41 4.27 4.07
N VAL A 126 -14.19 5.04 4.82
CA VAL A 126 -15.64 4.81 4.98
C VAL A 126 -16.48 5.64 4.01
N GLY A 127 -15.83 6.43 3.15
CA GLY A 127 -16.50 7.33 2.21
C GLY A 127 -17.15 6.59 1.04
N ARG A 128 -18.42 6.21 1.19
CA ARG A 128 -19.19 5.46 0.16
C ARG A 128 -19.38 6.21 -1.15
N ALA A 129 -19.29 7.54 -1.16
CA ALA A 129 -19.33 8.34 -2.37
C ALA A 129 -18.22 7.98 -3.37
N PHE A 130 -17.13 7.35 -2.90
CA PHE A 130 -15.99 6.97 -3.71
C PHE A 130 -16.02 5.50 -4.14
N GLU A 131 -17.07 4.74 -3.81
CA GLU A 131 -17.14 3.30 -4.11
C GLU A 131 -17.02 3.01 -5.61
N ALA A 132 -17.81 3.71 -6.42
CA ALA A 132 -17.79 3.53 -7.88
C ALA A 132 -16.42 3.89 -8.52
N PRO A 133 -15.84 5.09 -8.30
CA PRO A 133 -14.55 5.41 -8.89
C PRO A 133 -13.42 4.52 -8.36
N LEU A 134 -13.44 4.17 -7.07
CA LEU A 134 -12.44 3.27 -6.50
C LEU A 134 -12.53 1.86 -7.10
N THR A 135 -13.75 1.32 -7.24
CA THR A 135 -13.97 0.03 -7.89
C THR A 135 -13.48 0.06 -9.34
N ALA A 136 -13.76 1.12 -10.10
CA ALA A 136 -13.31 1.24 -11.48
C ALA A 136 -11.78 1.21 -11.62
N LEU A 137 -11.05 1.90 -10.73
CA LEU A 137 -9.58 1.89 -10.73
C LEU A 137 -9.01 0.52 -10.33
N LEU A 138 -9.60 -0.13 -9.34
CA LEU A 138 -9.17 -1.45 -8.87
C LEU A 138 -9.48 -2.55 -9.88
N ASP A 139 -10.64 -2.50 -10.52
CA ASP A 139 -11.00 -3.39 -11.63
C ASP A 139 -10.00 -3.23 -12.78
N ARG A 140 -9.65 -1.99 -13.14
CA ARG A 140 -8.62 -1.71 -14.16
C ARG A 140 -7.26 -2.30 -13.76
N ALA A 141 -6.84 -2.16 -12.51
CA ALA A 141 -5.58 -2.75 -12.04
C ALA A 141 -5.59 -4.28 -12.21
N VAL A 142 -6.68 -4.94 -11.80
CA VAL A 142 -6.85 -6.39 -11.95
C VAL A 142 -6.87 -6.81 -13.43
N GLU A 143 -7.53 -6.06 -14.31
CA GLU A 143 -7.53 -6.31 -15.76
C GLU A 143 -6.15 -6.19 -16.39
N GLN A 144 -5.30 -5.32 -15.83
CA GLN A 144 -3.89 -5.18 -16.21
C GLN A 144 -3.00 -6.28 -15.64
N GLY A 145 -3.54 -7.17 -14.79
CA GLY A 145 -2.83 -8.27 -14.16
C GLY A 145 -2.30 -7.98 -12.76
N SER A 146 -2.58 -6.80 -12.19
CA SER A 146 -2.18 -6.46 -10.83
C SER A 146 -2.91 -7.33 -9.80
N LEU A 147 -2.18 -7.80 -8.80
CA LEU A 147 -2.76 -8.28 -7.55
C LEU A 147 -2.89 -7.09 -6.59
N VAL A 148 -4.09 -6.85 -6.06
CA VAL A 148 -4.31 -5.78 -5.08
C VAL A 148 -4.63 -6.39 -3.72
N LEU A 149 -3.79 -6.08 -2.73
CA LEU A 149 -3.99 -6.47 -1.34
C LEU A 149 -4.43 -5.25 -0.54
N CYS A 150 -5.41 -5.42 0.34
CA CYS A 150 -5.89 -4.37 1.24
C CYS A 150 -6.01 -4.88 2.66
N ALA A 151 -5.56 -4.07 3.61
CA ALA A 151 -5.80 -4.32 5.03
C ALA A 151 -7.30 -4.24 5.35
N ALA A 152 -7.79 -5.18 6.16
CA ALA A 152 -9.09 -5.09 6.79
C ALA A 152 -9.07 -4.02 7.89
N GLY A 153 -10.21 -3.36 8.08
CA GLY A 153 -10.38 -2.34 9.11
C GLY A 153 -11.50 -2.70 10.08
N PRO A 154 -11.54 -2.06 11.26
CA PRO A 154 -12.54 -2.34 12.30
C PRO A 154 -13.97 -1.93 11.88
N VAL A 155 -14.08 -1.13 10.82
CA VAL A 155 -15.35 -0.72 10.22
C VAL A 155 -15.33 -1.18 8.77
N SER A 156 -16.43 -1.80 8.34
CA SER A 156 -16.64 -2.18 6.94
C SER A 156 -16.51 -0.94 6.03
N GLY A 157 -15.39 -0.89 5.31
CA GLY A 157 -14.95 0.25 4.53
C GLY A 157 -14.27 -0.21 3.25
N LEU A 158 -13.97 0.74 2.38
CA LEU A 158 -13.37 0.52 1.08
C LEU A 158 -11.85 0.69 1.15
N PRO A 159 -11.06 0.00 0.32
CA PRO A 159 -11.49 -0.97 -0.69
C PRO A 159 -11.67 -2.40 -0.17
N SER A 160 -11.52 -2.62 1.14
CA SER A 160 -11.79 -3.92 1.77
C SER A 160 -13.17 -4.47 1.38
N GLY A 161 -13.23 -5.77 1.11
CA GLY A 161 -14.42 -6.47 0.65
C GLY A 161 -14.76 -6.31 -0.83
N LEU A 162 -14.18 -5.36 -1.57
CA LEU A 162 -14.41 -5.26 -3.02
C LEU A 162 -13.91 -6.52 -3.75
N PRO A 163 -14.58 -6.95 -4.84
CA PRO A 163 -14.19 -8.14 -5.61
C PRO A 163 -12.74 -8.15 -6.10
N SER A 164 -12.25 -6.98 -6.51
CA SER A 164 -10.94 -6.79 -7.14
C SER A 164 -9.77 -6.75 -6.15
N VAL A 165 -10.05 -6.99 -4.87
CA VAL A 165 -9.08 -6.84 -3.79
C VAL A 165 -9.08 -8.07 -2.90
N VAL A 166 -7.88 -8.54 -2.58
CA VAL A 166 -7.65 -9.50 -1.52
C VAL A 166 -7.66 -8.76 -0.19
N THR A 167 -8.68 -9.01 0.62
CA THR A 167 -8.80 -8.43 1.95
C THR A 167 -8.02 -9.27 2.95
N VAL A 168 -7.06 -8.64 3.61
CA VAL A 168 -6.14 -9.27 4.55
C VAL A 168 -6.39 -8.74 5.96
N ALA A 169 -6.59 -9.65 6.92
CA ALA A 169 -6.78 -9.31 8.33
C ALA A 169 -5.68 -9.95 9.18
N ASP A 170 -5.37 -9.33 10.31
CA ASP A 170 -4.76 -10.06 11.43
C ASP A 170 -5.83 -10.88 12.18
N ALA A 171 -5.40 -11.84 13.00
CA ALA A 171 -6.31 -12.71 13.76
C ALA A 171 -7.31 -11.97 14.65
N ALA A 172 -6.90 -10.87 15.30
CA ALA A 172 -7.80 -10.10 16.16
C ALA A 172 -8.85 -9.35 15.34
N MET A 173 -8.46 -8.78 14.20
CA MET A 173 -9.38 -8.15 13.26
C MET A 173 -10.37 -9.15 12.66
N ALA A 174 -9.89 -10.32 12.24
CA ALA A 174 -10.75 -11.38 11.69
C ALA A 174 -11.84 -11.80 12.69
N HIS A 175 -11.53 -11.82 13.99
CA HIS A 175 -12.50 -12.10 15.04
C HIS A 175 -13.50 -10.95 15.29
N ALA A 176 -13.06 -9.71 15.11
CA ALA A 176 -13.88 -8.52 15.37
C ALA A 176 -14.85 -8.16 14.22
N LEU A 177 -14.56 -8.63 13.00
CA LEU A 177 -15.37 -8.35 11.82
C LEU A 177 -16.76 -8.99 11.91
N ARG A 178 -17.74 -8.34 11.27
CA ARG A 178 -19.14 -8.76 11.35
C ARG A 178 -19.41 -9.90 10.38
N LYS A 179 -20.45 -10.67 10.66
CA LYS A 179 -20.97 -11.68 9.73
C LYS A 179 -21.34 -11.01 8.40
N GLY A 180 -20.63 -11.36 7.33
CA GLY A 180 -20.82 -10.81 5.99
C GLY A 180 -19.67 -9.93 5.49
N ASP A 181 -18.75 -9.51 6.37
CA ASP A 181 -17.48 -8.92 5.92
C ASP A 181 -16.63 -10.00 5.24
N ILE A 182 -15.94 -9.61 4.16
CA ILE A 182 -15.13 -10.55 3.37
C ILE A 182 -13.68 -10.44 3.80
N VAL A 183 -13.08 -11.57 4.16
CA VAL A 183 -11.65 -11.71 4.44
C VAL A 183 -11.14 -12.88 3.61
N ASP A 184 -10.13 -12.63 2.78
CA ASP A 184 -9.52 -13.64 1.90
C ASP A 184 -8.33 -14.31 2.55
N HIS A 185 -7.65 -13.59 3.45
CA HIS A 185 -6.49 -14.09 4.15
C HIS A 185 -6.44 -13.54 5.59
N VAL A 186 -6.17 -14.44 6.52
CA VAL A 186 -5.84 -14.10 7.91
C VAL A 186 -4.38 -14.44 8.14
N GLU A 187 -3.63 -13.47 8.66
CA GLU A 187 -2.27 -13.66 9.14
C GLU A 187 -2.29 -13.95 10.65
N ASP A 188 -1.80 -15.13 11.02
CA ASP A 188 -1.84 -15.65 12.39
C ASP A 188 -0.56 -15.31 13.19
N SER A 189 0.43 -14.68 12.54
CA SER A 189 1.66 -14.23 13.21
C SER A 189 1.37 -13.27 14.36
N ALA A 190 1.90 -13.55 15.55
CA ALA A 190 1.69 -12.71 16.72
C ALA A 190 2.45 -11.37 16.63
N THR A 191 3.66 -11.42 16.06
CA THR A 191 4.53 -10.26 15.88
C THR A 191 5.15 -10.28 14.48
N VAL A 192 5.71 -9.14 14.11
CA VAL A 192 6.48 -8.98 12.88
C VAL A 192 7.70 -8.12 13.14
N ARG A 193 8.81 -8.50 12.51
CA ARG A 193 10.02 -7.69 12.45
C ARG A 193 9.87 -6.59 11.40
N LEU A 194 10.06 -5.34 11.82
CA LEU A 194 9.96 -4.17 10.96
C LEU A 194 10.98 -3.09 11.35
N TYR A 195 11.18 -2.11 10.48
CA TYR A 195 11.99 -0.94 10.73
C TYR A 195 11.11 0.22 11.20
N ALA A 196 11.40 0.74 12.39
CA ALA A 196 10.73 1.90 12.98
C ALA A 196 11.70 2.64 13.89
N ASP A 197 11.51 3.95 14.06
CA ASP A 197 12.31 4.77 14.98
C ASP A 197 13.83 4.66 14.73
N GLY A 198 14.24 4.45 13.48
CA GLY A 198 15.65 4.31 13.10
C GLY A 198 16.28 2.92 13.34
N ALA A 199 15.50 1.93 13.79
CA ALA A 199 16.01 0.60 14.10
C ALA A 199 15.06 -0.55 13.70
N TRP A 200 15.62 -1.74 13.52
CA TRP A 200 14.83 -2.96 13.40
C TRP A 200 14.30 -3.38 14.77
N CYS A 201 13.00 -3.67 14.84
CA CYS A 201 12.34 -4.12 16.06
C CYS A 201 11.21 -5.10 15.76
N GLU A 202 10.80 -5.84 16.79
CA GLU A 202 9.56 -6.63 16.77
C GLU A 202 8.39 -5.75 17.22
N ARG A 203 7.26 -5.88 16.53
CA ARG A 203 5.99 -5.22 16.87
C ARG A 203 4.83 -6.21 16.80
N PRO A 204 3.79 -6.04 17.63
CA PRO A 204 2.55 -6.80 17.48
C PRO A 204 1.97 -6.63 16.07
N ILE A 205 1.37 -7.70 15.54
CA ILE A 205 0.73 -7.65 14.22
C ILE A 205 -0.46 -6.68 14.24
N THR A 206 -0.68 -6.04 13.10
CA THR A 206 -1.89 -5.28 12.77
C THR A 206 -2.34 -5.69 11.37
N SER A 207 -3.58 -5.42 10.98
CA SER A 207 -4.06 -5.74 9.63
C SER A 207 -3.22 -5.06 8.53
N SER A 208 -2.66 -3.87 8.79
CA SER A 208 -1.71 -3.22 7.87
C SER A 208 -0.42 -4.01 7.69
N TYR A 209 0.12 -4.57 8.77
CA TYR A 209 1.32 -5.40 8.75
C TYR A 209 1.05 -6.82 8.24
N ALA A 210 -0.15 -7.36 8.49
CA ALA A 210 -0.62 -8.59 7.90
C ALA A 210 -0.73 -8.46 6.37
N CYS A 211 -1.25 -7.34 5.88
CA CYS A 211 -1.28 -7.04 4.45
C CYS A 211 0.14 -7.01 3.85
N ALA A 212 1.07 -6.39 4.56
CA ALA A 212 2.48 -6.35 4.19
C ALA A 212 3.14 -7.76 4.16
N LEU A 213 2.82 -8.62 5.14
CA LEU A 213 3.26 -10.02 5.17
C LEU A 213 2.65 -10.86 4.04
N ALA A 214 1.38 -10.62 3.73
CA ALA A 214 0.70 -11.24 2.60
C ALA A 214 1.38 -10.84 1.27
N ALA A 215 1.72 -9.56 1.10
CA ALA A 215 2.49 -9.07 -0.03
C ALA A 215 3.88 -9.73 -0.11
N ALA A 216 4.58 -9.80 1.02
CA ALA A 216 5.87 -10.47 1.14
C ALA A 216 5.79 -11.95 0.75
N ARG A 217 4.72 -12.65 1.14
CA ARG A 217 4.47 -14.03 0.74
C ARG A 217 4.32 -14.16 -0.78
N VAL A 218 3.57 -13.27 -1.41
CA VAL A 218 3.41 -13.26 -2.88
C VAL A 218 4.76 -13.08 -3.56
N LEU A 219 5.63 -12.22 -3.03
CA LEU A 219 6.98 -12.03 -3.56
C LEU A 219 7.84 -13.30 -3.50
N ARG A 220 7.73 -14.09 -2.43
CA ARG A 220 8.51 -15.34 -2.27
C ARG A 220 7.94 -16.53 -3.02
N GLU A 221 6.62 -16.68 -2.97
CA GLU A 221 5.92 -17.94 -3.28
C GLU A 221 4.97 -17.81 -4.48
N GLY A 222 4.72 -16.59 -4.96
CA GLY A 222 3.68 -16.28 -5.93
C GLY A 222 2.30 -16.13 -5.27
N CYS A 223 1.32 -15.74 -6.10
CA CYS A 223 -0.06 -15.53 -5.63
C CYS A 223 -0.74 -16.87 -5.30
N PRO A 224 -1.32 -17.04 -4.09
CA PRO A 224 -2.14 -18.20 -3.76
C PRO A 224 -3.34 -18.35 -4.70
N ALA A 225 -3.68 -19.59 -5.08
CA ALA A 225 -4.73 -19.88 -6.07
C ALA A 225 -6.15 -19.44 -5.66
N GLY A 226 -6.42 -19.34 -4.35
CA GLY A 226 -7.73 -18.97 -3.82
C GLY A 226 -7.94 -17.47 -3.62
N TRP A 227 -6.94 -16.64 -3.87
CA TRP A 227 -7.05 -15.19 -3.67
C TRP A 227 -7.83 -14.53 -4.80
N ARG A 228 -8.77 -13.67 -4.42
CA ARG A 228 -9.64 -12.96 -5.37
C ARG A 228 -8.81 -12.00 -6.24
N ARG A 229 -9.09 -12.05 -7.53
CA ARG A 229 -8.56 -11.16 -8.57
C ARG A 229 -9.56 -11.07 -9.72
N VAL A 230 -10.82 -10.81 -9.39
CA VAL A 230 -11.92 -10.77 -10.35
C VAL A 230 -12.56 -9.40 -10.34
N THR A 231 -12.88 -8.88 -11.52
CA THR A 231 -13.58 -7.61 -11.64
C THR A 231 -15.04 -7.76 -11.21
N ALA A 232 -15.70 -6.64 -10.88
CA ALA A 232 -17.12 -6.67 -10.53
C ALA A 232 -17.97 -7.29 -11.66
N SER A 233 -17.58 -7.07 -12.91
CA SER A 233 -18.24 -7.63 -14.10
C SER A 233 -18.10 -9.15 -14.26
N GLN A 234 -17.08 -9.77 -13.64
CA GLN A 234 -16.83 -11.21 -13.71
C GLN A 234 -17.60 -12.02 -12.67
N ARG A 235 -18.20 -11.38 -11.65
CA ARG A 235 -19.06 -12.07 -10.65
C ARG A 235 -20.51 -12.26 -11.12
N THR A 236 -20.95 -11.56 -12.16
CA THR A 236 -22.33 -11.58 -12.67
C THR A 236 -22.53 -12.54 -13.85
N ARG A 237 -21.55 -13.38 -14.19
CA ARG A 237 -21.65 -14.45 -15.19
C ARG A 237 -21.63 -15.83 -14.56
#